data_AF-A0A9P6RDQ8-F1
#
_entry.id   AF-A0A9P6RDQ8-F1
#
_cell.length_a   1.000
_cell.length_b   1.000
_cell.length_c   1.000
_cell.angle_alpha   90.00
_cell.angle_beta   90.00
_cell.angle_gamma   90.00
#
_symmetry.space_group_name_H-M   'P 1'
#
loop_
_entity.id
_entity.type
_entity.pdbx_description
1 polymer ?
#
loop_
_entity_poly.entity_id
_entity_poly.type
_entity_poly.pdbx_seq_one_letter_code
_entity_poly.pdbx_strand_id
1 'polypeptide(L)'
;MEIIEPQGLEPVESLDSIEMKEATIKCLQADGISEAGYIEKHVLSKLIAGDDALLQLRGNMLPLYVIYPIIDLLANAIPEIYVLIVMNRLDAQSSKSFISSFNKHLEHSGLNVAVHLVSHEKDFGPGSLIAVNPTTPTVFFTTVDMMVRLKAENVFQSKSVFAMIVYEAEYVLRRHINVKTISPILDDFESCQLILACHDGTEDVFNGAEALSLAEDSIMISQDYINLHAAEHYYLMNSALTDKLVDRVVELSKENVAVLICHDATETNRLKIKLAERTQVYTLTKVAELNLITNGLLITPQVISTILDSKPHGKVCMIVNLSGVVTPPDRYLEMLASYMDIGEKCTVVSKVGTRDALKSIEELGVTFQEFTASTEL
;
A
#
# COMPACT_ATOMS: atom_id res chain seq x y z
N MET A 1 0.54 17.25 -5.66
CA MET A 1 0.24 15.90 -5.16
C MET A 1 -1.26 15.78 -5.30
N GLU A 2 -1.70 14.79 -6.05
CA GLU A 2 -3.11 14.49 -6.23
C GLU A 2 -3.39 13.19 -5.49
N ILE A 3 -4.57 13.08 -4.89
CA ILE A 3 -4.99 11.85 -4.22
C ILE A 3 -6.05 11.21 -5.11
N ILE A 4 -5.89 9.91 -5.35
CA ILE A 4 -6.83 9.14 -6.19
C ILE A 4 -8.15 9.00 -5.44
N GLU A 5 -9.22 9.56 -6.00
CA GLU A 5 -10.56 9.27 -5.48
C GLU A 5 -10.92 7.81 -5.80
N PRO A 6 -11.36 7.00 -4.82
CA PRO A 6 -11.67 5.61 -5.07
C PRO A 6 -12.89 5.44 -5.99
N GLN A 7 -12.80 4.51 -6.93
CA GLN A 7 -13.84 4.21 -7.92
C GLN A 7 -13.95 2.70 -8.12
N GLY A 8 -15.13 2.25 -8.58
CA GLY A 8 -15.37 0.83 -8.85
C GLY A 8 -15.44 -0.06 -7.61
N LEU A 9 -15.60 0.49 -6.40
CA LEU A 9 -15.64 -0.27 -5.16
C LEU A 9 -17.01 -0.92 -4.91
N GLU A 10 -17.04 -2.25 -4.74
CA GLU A 10 -18.24 -3.01 -4.40
C GLU A 10 -17.98 -3.86 -3.15
N PRO A 11 -18.55 -3.50 -1.99
CA PRO A 11 -18.34 -4.25 -0.76
C PRO A 11 -18.93 -5.66 -0.84
N VAL A 12 -18.16 -6.64 -0.39
CA VAL A 12 -18.64 -7.98 -0.03
C VAL A 12 -18.82 -8.09 1.49
N GLU A 13 -19.79 -8.91 1.91
CA GLU A 13 -20.10 -9.10 3.34
C GLU A 13 -19.04 -9.95 4.06
N SER A 14 -18.40 -10.89 3.35
CA SER A 14 -17.39 -11.80 3.88
C SER A 14 -16.38 -12.20 2.80
N LEU A 15 -15.14 -12.49 3.19
CA LEU A 15 -14.13 -13.12 2.33
C LEU A 15 -14.63 -14.46 1.76
N ASP A 16 -15.46 -15.19 2.49
CA ASP A 16 -16.03 -16.48 2.04
C ASP A 16 -16.95 -16.34 0.82
N SER A 17 -17.42 -15.13 0.52
CA SER A 17 -18.23 -14.86 -0.67
C SER A 17 -17.40 -14.62 -1.92
N ILE A 18 -16.09 -14.47 -1.78
CA ILE A 18 -15.17 -14.34 -2.90
C ILE A 18 -14.73 -15.74 -3.33
N GLU A 19 -14.96 -16.09 -4.59
CA GLU A 19 -14.51 -17.36 -5.17
C GLU A 19 -12.99 -17.35 -5.39
N MET A 20 -12.22 -17.44 -4.30
CA MET A 20 -10.76 -17.53 -4.34
C MET A 20 -10.30 -18.98 -4.44
N LYS A 21 -9.20 -19.20 -5.16
CA LYS A 21 -8.57 -20.51 -5.24
C LYS A 21 -7.83 -20.85 -3.94
N GLU A 22 -7.69 -22.14 -3.66
CA GLU A 22 -7.06 -22.64 -2.43
C GLU A 22 -5.63 -22.10 -2.22
N ALA A 23 -4.88 -21.91 -3.31
CA ALA A 23 -3.56 -21.31 -3.32
C ALA A 23 -3.54 -19.89 -2.72
N THR A 24 -4.50 -19.05 -3.12
CA THR A 24 -4.68 -17.67 -2.65
C THR A 24 -5.05 -17.66 -1.17
N ILE A 25 -5.97 -18.54 -0.76
CA ILE A 25 -6.40 -18.67 0.64
C ILE A 25 -5.21 -19.06 1.54
N LYS A 26 -4.34 -19.97 1.09
CA LYS A 26 -3.12 -20.33 1.83
C LYS A 26 -2.19 -19.14 2.03
N CYS A 27 -2.03 -18.28 1.03
CA CYS A 27 -1.23 -17.07 1.15
C CYS A 27 -1.83 -16.10 2.18
N LEU A 28 -3.13 -15.80 2.09
CA LEU A 28 -3.83 -14.93 3.06
C LEU A 28 -3.66 -15.43 4.50
N GLN A 29 -3.85 -16.74 4.72
CA GLN A 29 -3.66 -17.36 6.03
C GLN A 29 -2.22 -17.26 6.52
N ALA A 30 -1.23 -17.45 5.64
CA ALA A 30 0.19 -17.37 5.99
C ALA A 30 0.63 -15.93 6.34
N ASP A 31 -0.06 -14.92 5.80
CA ASP A 31 0.17 -13.51 6.16
C ASP A 31 -0.56 -13.08 7.43
N GLY A 32 -1.45 -13.95 7.97
CA GLY A 32 -2.23 -13.71 9.17
C GLY A 32 -3.55 -12.98 8.91
N ILE A 33 -4.03 -12.94 7.67
CA ILE A 33 -5.30 -12.34 7.29
C ILE A 33 -6.40 -13.36 7.57
N SER A 34 -7.00 -13.27 8.76
CA SER A 34 -8.13 -14.13 9.20
C SER A 34 -9.49 -13.46 9.08
N GLU A 35 -9.52 -12.12 8.99
CA GLU A 35 -10.75 -11.33 8.84
C GLU A 35 -10.61 -10.39 7.63
N ALA A 36 -11.74 -10.10 6.98
CA ALA A 36 -11.79 -9.24 5.80
C ALA A 36 -11.55 -7.76 6.19
N GLY A 37 -10.37 -7.23 5.87
CA GLY A 37 -10.08 -5.80 5.89
C GLY A 37 -10.81 -5.05 4.77
N TYR A 38 -10.49 -3.77 4.59
CA TYR A 38 -11.16 -2.95 3.58
C TYR A 38 -10.85 -3.43 2.15
N ILE A 39 -9.59 -3.70 1.83
CA ILE A 39 -9.23 -4.12 0.47
C ILE A 39 -9.83 -5.49 0.16
N GLU A 40 -9.80 -6.41 1.11
CA GLU A 40 -10.45 -7.72 1.01
C GLU A 40 -11.94 -7.58 0.70
N LYS A 41 -12.63 -6.67 1.38
CA LYS A 41 -14.08 -6.47 1.20
C LYS A 41 -14.42 -5.75 -0.09
N HIS A 42 -13.61 -4.80 -0.55
CA HIS A 42 -14.03 -3.85 -1.59
C HIS A 42 -13.35 -4.05 -2.94
N VAL A 43 -12.21 -4.75 -2.99
CA VAL A 43 -11.30 -4.74 -4.15
C VAL A 43 -10.82 -6.13 -4.54
N LEU A 44 -10.53 -7.01 -3.58
CA LEU A 44 -9.87 -8.29 -3.85
C LEU A 44 -10.66 -9.19 -4.82
N SER A 45 -11.99 -9.23 -4.71
CA SER A 45 -12.85 -10.02 -5.60
C SER A 45 -12.70 -9.62 -7.06
N LYS A 46 -12.72 -8.31 -7.33
CA LYS A 46 -12.58 -7.74 -8.67
C LYS A 46 -11.17 -7.92 -9.23
N LEU A 47 -10.14 -7.73 -8.39
CA LEU A 47 -8.75 -8.03 -8.79
C LEU A 47 -8.58 -9.50 -9.20
N ILE A 48 -9.20 -10.44 -8.47
CA ILE A 48 -9.16 -11.87 -8.78
C ILE A 48 -10.00 -12.19 -10.04
N ALA A 49 -11.07 -11.46 -10.28
CA ALA A 49 -11.90 -11.60 -11.48
C ALA A 49 -11.19 -11.14 -12.77
N GLY A 50 -10.08 -10.39 -12.64
CA GLY A 50 -9.29 -9.92 -13.78
C GLY A 50 -9.56 -8.46 -14.17
N ASP A 51 -10.23 -7.68 -13.31
CA ASP A 51 -10.51 -6.27 -13.58
C ASP A 51 -9.22 -5.43 -13.52
N ASP A 52 -9.10 -4.47 -14.45
CA ASP A 52 -8.00 -3.51 -14.45
C ASP A 52 -8.04 -2.65 -13.19
N ALA A 53 -6.86 -2.23 -12.72
CA ALA A 53 -6.77 -1.50 -11.47
C ALA A 53 -5.65 -0.47 -11.40
N LEU A 54 -5.93 0.63 -10.71
CA LEU A 54 -4.95 1.56 -10.19
C LEU A 54 -4.97 1.45 -8.66
N LEU A 55 -3.88 0.93 -8.10
CA LEU A 55 -3.69 0.71 -6.66
C LEU A 55 -2.68 1.72 -6.11
N GLN A 56 -3.14 2.68 -5.30
CA GLN A 56 -2.29 3.54 -4.48
C GLN A 56 -2.32 3.07 -3.03
N LEU A 57 -1.30 2.31 -2.64
CA LEU A 57 -1.16 1.71 -1.32
C LEU A 57 0.23 1.98 -0.77
N ARG A 58 0.33 2.36 0.51
CA ARG A 58 1.63 2.65 1.14
C ARG A 58 2.19 1.42 1.87
N GLY A 59 3.51 1.40 2.03
CA GLY A 59 4.22 0.39 2.80
C GLY A 59 4.08 -1.04 2.25
N ASN A 60 4.02 -2.02 3.15
CA ASN A 60 3.93 -3.44 2.80
C ASN A 60 2.55 -3.87 2.28
N MET A 61 1.54 -3.00 2.23
CA MET A 61 0.24 -3.37 1.64
C MET A 61 0.31 -3.51 0.12
N LEU A 62 1.01 -2.60 -0.55
CA LEU A 62 1.15 -2.63 -2.01
C LEU A 62 1.63 -3.99 -2.54
N PRO A 63 2.73 -4.58 -2.04
CA PRO A 63 3.18 -5.87 -2.53
C PRO A 63 2.16 -6.98 -2.27
N LEU A 64 1.49 -7.02 -1.11
CA LEU A 64 0.55 -8.10 -0.78
C LEU A 64 -0.66 -8.13 -1.73
N TYR A 65 -1.31 -6.99 -1.93
CA TYR A 65 -2.53 -6.91 -2.72
C TYR A 65 -2.31 -7.02 -4.23
N VAL A 66 -1.07 -6.81 -4.69
CA VAL A 66 -0.66 -7.14 -6.06
C VAL A 66 -0.41 -8.65 -6.22
N ILE A 67 0.13 -9.32 -5.19
CA ILE A 67 0.52 -10.72 -5.29
C ILE A 67 -0.70 -11.65 -5.28
N TYR A 68 -1.71 -11.40 -4.45
CA TYR A 68 -2.89 -12.29 -4.35
C TYR A 68 -3.61 -12.57 -5.69
N PRO A 69 -3.98 -11.57 -6.52
CA PRO A 69 -4.60 -11.84 -7.81
C PRO A 69 -3.67 -12.61 -8.77
N ILE A 70 -2.34 -12.39 -8.70
CA ILE A 70 -1.37 -13.15 -9.50
C ILE A 70 -1.36 -14.62 -9.06
N ILE A 71 -1.32 -14.90 -7.75
CA ILE A 71 -1.37 -16.28 -7.23
C ILE A 71 -2.67 -16.95 -7.64
N ASP A 72 -3.80 -16.24 -7.57
CA ASP A 72 -5.08 -16.77 -7.97
C ASP A 72 -5.10 -17.12 -9.47
N LEU A 73 -4.66 -16.21 -10.34
CA LEU A 73 -4.53 -16.45 -11.77
C LEU A 73 -3.69 -17.71 -12.06
N LEU A 74 -2.57 -17.88 -11.35
CA LEU A 74 -1.62 -18.99 -11.59
C LEU A 74 -2.11 -20.36 -11.09
N ALA A 75 -3.02 -20.42 -10.12
CA ALA A 75 -3.29 -21.68 -9.41
C ALA A 75 -3.94 -22.79 -10.26
N ASN A 76 -4.63 -22.42 -11.34
CA ASN A 76 -5.16 -23.35 -12.34
C ASN A 76 -4.67 -23.01 -13.76
N ALA A 77 -3.55 -22.30 -13.84
CA ALA A 77 -3.06 -21.82 -15.12
C ALA A 77 -2.50 -22.96 -15.98
N ILE A 78 -2.85 -22.94 -17.26
CA ILE A 78 -2.16 -23.74 -18.28
C ILE A 78 -0.72 -23.24 -18.44
N PRO A 79 0.22 -24.08 -18.91
CA PRO A 79 1.63 -23.69 -19.05
C PRO A 79 1.86 -22.43 -19.90
N GLU A 80 0.99 -22.17 -20.87
CA GLU A 80 1.07 -21.05 -21.78
C GLU A 80 0.61 -19.71 -21.16
N ILE A 81 0.30 -19.65 -19.86
CA ILE A 81 -0.03 -18.40 -19.18
C ILE A 81 1.25 -17.68 -18.73
N TYR A 82 1.33 -16.41 -19.11
CA TYR A 82 2.39 -15.48 -18.76
C TYR A 82 1.86 -14.29 -17.98
N VAL A 83 2.60 -13.92 -16.94
CA VAL A 83 2.41 -12.68 -16.18
C VAL A 83 3.66 -11.82 -16.33
N LEU A 84 3.47 -10.56 -16.70
CA LEU A 84 4.55 -9.58 -16.82
C LEU A 84 4.53 -8.63 -15.63
N ILE A 85 5.63 -8.53 -14.92
CA ILE A 85 5.82 -7.56 -13.83
C ILE A 85 6.90 -6.58 -14.28
N VAL A 86 6.44 -5.41 -14.70
CA VAL A 86 7.26 -4.31 -15.21
C VAL A 86 7.67 -3.42 -14.05
N MET A 87 8.97 -3.31 -13.82
CA MET A 87 9.56 -2.54 -12.73
C MET A 87 10.52 -1.50 -13.31
N ASN A 88 10.78 -0.42 -12.56
CA ASN A 88 11.74 0.59 -13.00
C ASN A 88 13.17 0.01 -13.00
N ARG A 89 13.52 -0.75 -11.95
CA ARG A 89 14.86 -1.29 -11.73
C ARG A 89 14.83 -2.60 -10.94
N LEU A 90 15.27 -3.70 -11.53
CA LEU A 90 15.31 -5.00 -10.85
C LEU A 90 16.37 -5.10 -9.74
N ASP A 91 17.38 -4.22 -9.74
CA ASP A 91 18.45 -4.19 -8.75
C ASP A 91 18.12 -3.33 -7.52
N ALA A 92 17.05 -2.54 -7.58
CA ALA A 92 16.58 -1.71 -6.48
C ALA A 92 16.14 -2.58 -5.27
N GLN A 93 16.33 -2.05 -4.06
CA GLN A 93 15.99 -2.79 -2.85
C GLN A 93 14.50 -3.08 -2.75
N SER A 94 13.63 -2.13 -3.12
CA SER A 94 12.19 -2.33 -3.14
C SER A 94 11.77 -3.43 -4.10
N SER A 95 12.33 -3.44 -5.31
CA SER A 95 12.08 -4.49 -6.30
C SER A 95 12.55 -5.87 -5.83
N LYS A 96 13.74 -5.95 -5.21
CA LYS A 96 14.24 -7.19 -4.60
C LYS A 96 13.34 -7.67 -3.45
N SER A 97 12.86 -6.76 -2.60
CA SER A 97 11.93 -7.07 -1.52
C SER A 97 10.61 -7.61 -2.08
N PHE A 98 10.06 -7.00 -3.13
CA PHE A 98 8.85 -7.48 -3.82
C PHE A 98 9.05 -8.88 -4.40
N ILE A 99 10.13 -9.12 -5.16
CA ILE A 99 10.46 -10.43 -5.74
C ILE A 99 10.62 -11.49 -4.64
N SER A 100 11.29 -11.15 -3.54
CA SER A 100 11.44 -12.04 -2.39
C SER A 100 10.09 -12.36 -1.75
N SER A 101 9.20 -11.36 -1.63
CA SER A 101 7.84 -11.56 -1.12
C SER A 101 7.05 -12.48 -2.06
N PHE A 102 7.08 -12.22 -3.37
CA PHE A 102 6.40 -13.04 -4.37
C PHE A 102 6.85 -14.51 -4.31
N ASN A 103 8.15 -14.78 -4.26
CA ASN A 103 8.67 -16.15 -4.14
C ASN A 103 8.22 -16.84 -2.84
N LYS A 104 8.15 -16.10 -1.73
CA LYS A 104 7.61 -16.62 -0.47
C LYS A 104 6.13 -16.98 -0.59
N HIS A 105 5.34 -16.16 -1.27
CA HIS A 105 3.92 -16.44 -1.52
C HIS A 105 3.74 -17.66 -2.45
N LEU A 106 4.59 -17.80 -3.48
CA LEU A 106 4.63 -19.00 -4.30
C LEU A 106 4.92 -20.25 -3.45
N GLU A 107 5.88 -20.19 -2.54
CA GLU A 107 6.17 -21.29 -1.61
C GLU A 107 4.95 -21.64 -0.73
N HIS A 108 4.29 -20.63 -0.13
CA HIS A 108 3.07 -20.84 0.66
C HIS A 108 1.93 -21.45 -0.16
N SER A 109 1.77 -21.03 -1.41
CA SER A 109 0.71 -21.47 -2.31
C SER A 109 0.90 -22.91 -2.80
N GLY A 110 2.14 -23.40 -2.83
CA GLY A 110 2.51 -24.71 -3.39
C GLY A 110 2.45 -24.78 -4.92
N LEU A 111 2.39 -23.64 -5.62
CA LEU A 111 2.31 -23.59 -7.07
C LEU A 111 3.68 -23.84 -7.72
N ASN A 112 3.66 -24.55 -8.85
CA ASN A 112 4.85 -24.77 -9.68
C ASN A 112 4.85 -23.76 -10.84
N VAL A 113 5.60 -22.67 -10.67
CA VAL A 113 5.65 -21.53 -11.60
C VAL A 113 7.10 -21.24 -11.97
N ALA A 114 7.36 -21.02 -13.25
CA ALA A 114 8.67 -20.56 -13.70
C ALA A 114 8.82 -19.05 -13.43
N VAL A 115 9.89 -18.65 -12.75
CA VAL A 115 10.15 -17.24 -12.43
C VAL A 115 11.43 -16.79 -13.11
N HIS A 116 11.34 -15.73 -13.92
CA HIS A 116 12.47 -15.18 -14.65
C HIS A 116 12.70 -13.71 -14.31
N LEU A 117 13.93 -13.38 -13.93
CA LEU A 117 14.39 -12.01 -13.72
C LEU A 117 15.18 -11.58 -14.95
N VAL A 118 14.62 -10.66 -15.73
CA VAL A 118 15.14 -10.25 -17.03
C VAL A 118 15.68 -8.82 -16.94
N SER A 119 16.97 -8.69 -16.64
CA SER A 119 17.69 -7.42 -16.58
C SER A 119 18.78 -7.33 -17.66
N HIS A 120 19.17 -6.10 -18.02
CA HIS A 120 20.30 -5.86 -18.92
C HIS A 120 21.65 -6.36 -18.38
N GLU A 121 21.79 -6.47 -17.05
CA GLU A 121 23.09 -6.70 -16.40
C GLU A 121 23.49 -8.17 -16.29
N LYS A 122 22.56 -9.10 -16.52
CA LYS A 122 22.89 -10.52 -16.58
C LYS A 122 23.05 -10.92 -18.05
N ASP A 123 24.12 -11.64 -18.38
CA ASP A 123 24.40 -12.24 -19.71
C ASP A 123 23.33 -13.25 -20.20
N PHE A 124 22.16 -13.28 -19.59
CA PHE A 124 20.97 -13.94 -20.09
C PHE A 124 20.35 -13.10 -21.20
N GLY A 125 20.93 -13.21 -22.40
CA GLY A 125 20.21 -12.80 -23.61
C GLY A 125 18.87 -13.55 -23.69
N PRO A 126 17.80 -12.95 -24.24
CA PRO A 126 16.49 -13.59 -24.26
C PRO A 126 16.48 -14.92 -25.03
N GLY A 127 17.48 -15.15 -25.88
CA GLY A 127 17.78 -16.44 -26.50
C GLY A 127 17.78 -17.67 -25.58
N SER A 128 18.12 -17.54 -24.29
CA SER A 128 18.00 -18.67 -23.34
C SER A 128 16.56 -18.96 -22.91
N LEU A 129 15.64 -18.01 -23.10
CA LEU A 129 14.21 -18.10 -22.81
C LEU A 129 13.40 -18.55 -24.05
N ILE A 130 13.93 -18.35 -25.26
CA ILE A 130 13.28 -18.69 -26.55
C ILE A 130 13.12 -20.22 -26.77
N ALA A 131 13.73 -21.07 -25.94
CA ALA A 131 13.89 -22.49 -26.23
C ALA A 131 13.02 -23.46 -25.42
N VAL A 132 12.01 -23.01 -24.67
CA VAL A 132 11.24 -23.90 -23.79
C VAL A 132 9.77 -23.85 -24.13
N ASN A 133 9.21 -24.94 -24.66
CA ASN A 133 7.77 -25.17 -24.57
C ASN A 133 7.44 -25.11 -23.08
N PRO A 134 6.68 -24.10 -22.61
CA PRO A 134 6.46 -23.96 -21.19
C PRO A 134 5.77 -25.22 -20.67
N THR A 135 6.33 -25.82 -19.62
CA THR A 135 5.69 -26.94 -18.91
C THR A 135 4.93 -26.46 -17.69
N THR A 136 5.03 -25.17 -17.37
CA THR A 136 4.42 -24.48 -16.24
C THR A 136 4.12 -23.04 -16.62
N PRO A 137 3.13 -22.40 -15.97
CA PRO A 137 2.93 -20.95 -16.06
C PRO A 137 4.21 -20.19 -15.72
N THR A 138 4.38 -19.01 -16.30
CA THR A 138 5.63 -18.24 -16.16
C THR A 138 5.38 -16.79 -15.75
N VAL A 139 6.22 -16.27 -14.85
CA VAL A 139 6.21 -14.88 -14.40
C VAL A 139 7.54 -14.23 -14.77
N PHE A 140 7.47 -13.14 -15.52
CA PHE A 140 8.63 -12.35 -15.91
C PHE A 140 8.70 -11.07 -15.10
N PHE A 141 9.76 -10.93 -14.30
CA PHE A 141 10.16 -9.64 -13.72
C PHE A 141 11.08 -8.95 -14.71
N THR A 142 10.69 -7.77 -15.19
CA THR A 142 11.36 -7.11 -16.30
C THR A 142 11.36 -5.58 -16.15
N THR A 143 12.13 -4.91 -16.99
CA THR A 143 12.05 -3.46 -17.19
C THR A 143 11.36 -3.16 -18.52
N VAL A 144 10.91 -1.93 -18.75
CA VAL A 144 10.25 -1.53 -20.01
C VAL A 144 11.11 -1.88 -21.23
N ASP A 145 12.40 -1.52 -21.20
CA ASP A 145 13.34 -1.79 -22.30
C ASP A 145 13.51 -3.31 -22.57
N MET A 146 13.57 -4.12 -21.51
CA MET A 146 13.69 -5.58 -21.65
C MET A 146 12.38 -6.23 -22.07
N MET A 147 11.22 -5.71 -21.66
CA MET A 147 9.91 -6.16 -22.13
C MET A 147 9.77 -6.01 -23.65
N VAL A 148 10.18 -4.85 -24.20
CA VAL A 148 10.23 -4.62 -25.65
C VAL A 148 11.08 -5.68 -26.34
N ARG A 149 12.25 -5.99 -25.77
CA ARG A 149 13.16 -6.97 -26.33
C ARG A 149 12.60 -8.39 -26.26
N LEU A 150 11.98 -8.79 -25.14
CA LEU A 150 11.31 -10.08 -24.98
C LEU A 150 10.23 -10.28 -26.05
N LYS A 151 9.43 -9.24 -26.31
CA LYS A 151 8.41 -9.23 -27.36
C LYS A 151 9.02 -9.34 -28.75
N ALA A 152 10.03 -8.52 -29.06
CA ALA A 152 10.70 -8.53 -30.36
C ALA A 152 11.37 -9.89 -30.66
N GLU A 153 11.85 -10.58 -29.63
CA GLU A 153 12.44 -11.91 -29.73
C GLU A 153 11.39 -13.06 -29.63
N ASN A 154 10.09 -12.74 -29.58
CA ASN A 154 8.97 -13.70 -29.46
C ASN A 154 9.10 -14.66 -28.26
N VAL A 155 9.63 -14.18 -27.13
CA VAL A 155 9.76 -15.00 -25.90
C VAL A 155 8.39 -15.35 -25.32
N PHE A 156 7.42 -14.44 -25.45
CA PHE A 156 6.03 -14.69 -25.13
C PHE A 156 5.16 -14.35 -26.35
N GLN A 157 4.04 -15.07 -26.50
CA GLN A 157 3.02 -14.76 -27.48
C GLN A 157 2.00 -13.80 -26.85
N SER A 158 1.46 -12.86 -27.63
CA SER A 158 0.51 -11.86 -27.11
C SER A 158 -0.74 -12.48 -26.46
N LYS A 159 -1.29 -13.55 -27.05
CA LYS A 159 -2.44 -14.30 -26.49
C LYS A 159 -2.15 -15.04 -25.19
N SER A 160 -0.88 -15.13 -24.81
CA SER A 160 -0.41 -15.87 -23.65
C SER A 160 -0.14 -14.96 -22.47
N VAL A 161 -0.22 -13.63 -22.63
CA VAL A 161 -0.05 -12.67 -21.52
C VAL A 161 -1.42 -12.33 -20.94
N PHE A 162 -1.66 -12.77 -19.71
CA PHE A 162 -2.96 -12.62 -19.03
C PHE A 162 -2.98 -11.49 -18.00
N ALA A 163 -1.82 -11.10 -17.49
CA ALA A 163 -1.70 -9.97 -16.59
C ALA A 163 -0.39 -9.21 -16.82
N MET A 164 -0.48 -7.89 -16.79
CA MET A 164 0.65 -6.96 -16.75
C MET A 164 0.52 -6.10 -15.49
N ILE A 165 1.56 -6.12 -14.67
CA ILE A 165 1.66 -5.30 -13.46
C ILE A 165 2.77 -4.29 -13.67
N VAL A 166 2.43 -3.00 -13.58
CA VAL A 166 3.43 -1.93 -13.50
C VAL A 166 3.65 -1.61 -12.03
N TYR A 167 4.70 -2.19 -11.44
CA TYR A 167 5.01 -2.09 -10.02
C TYR A 167 5.89 -0.86 -9.72
N GLU A 168 5.53 -0.11 -8.67
CA GLU A 168 6.02 1.24 -8.40
C GLU A 168 5.89 2.13 -9.65
N ALA A 169 4.64 2.23 -10.14
CA ALA A 169 4.28 2.94 -11.36
C ALA A 169 4.76 4.40 -11.37
N GLU A 170 4.86 5.05 -10.21
CA GLU A 170 5.42 6.40 -10.04
C GLU A 170 6.87 6.54 -10.51
N TYR A 171 7.64 5.43 -10.54
CA TYR A 171 8.99 5.43 -11.09
C TYR A 171 9.04 4.93 -12.53
N VAL A 172 8.17 3.99 -12.90
CA VAL A 172 8.12 3.45 -14.28
C VAL A 172 7.56 4.48 -15.25
N LEU A 173 6.44 5.12 -14.91
CA LEU A 173 5.68 5.99 -15.81
C LEU A 173 6.21 7.42 -15.86
N ARG A 174 7.06 7.83 -14.89
CA ARG A 174 7.73 9.13 -14.84
C ARG A 174 8.46 9.52 -16.13
N ARG A 175 8.88 8.55 -16.92
CA ARG A 175 9.46 8.80 -18.24
C ARG A 175 8.34 8.69 -19.28
N HIS A 176 7.93 9.79 -19.88
CA HIS A 176 6.92 9.79 -20.96
C HIS A 176 7.21 8.80 -22.11
N ILE A 177 8.48 8.48 -22.36
CA ILE A 177 8.86 7.47 -23.36
C ILE A 177 8.38 6.06 -22.97
N ASN A 178 8.32 5.74 -21.68
CA ASN A 178 7.88 4.43 -21.18
C ASN A 178 6.40 4.22 -21.47
N VAL A 179 5.54 5.22 -21.24
CA VAL A 179 4.11 5.15 -21.57
C VAL A 179 3.92 4.87 -23.07
N LYS A 180 4.62 5.62 -23.93
CA LYS A 180 4.60 5.43 -25.40
C LYS A 180 5.15 4.08 -25.86
N THR A 181 5.90 3.39 -25.00
CA THR A 181 6.48 2.09 -25.27
C THR A 181 5.57 0.95 -24.78
N ILE A 182 4.93 1.14 -23.62
CA ILE A 182 4.05 0.15 -23.00
C ILE A 182 2.72 0.06 -23.78
N SER A 183 2.10 1.19 -24.15
CA SER A 183 0.78 1.20 -24.80
C SER A 183 0.71 0.31 -26.05
N PRO A 184 1.59 0.43 -27.06
CA PRO A 184 1.54 -0.46 -28.22
C PRO A 184 1.82 -1.93 -27.89
N ILE A 185 2.48 -2.20 -26.76
CA ILE A 185 2.72 -3.57 -26.32
C ILE A 185 1.45 -4.19 -25.75
N LEU A 186 0.77 -3.42 -24.91
CA LEU A 186 -0.50 -3.78 -24.29
C LEU A 186 -1.61 -3.95 -25.33
N ASP A 187 -1.70 -3.06 -26.32
CA ASP A 187 -2.70 -3.12 -27.40
C ASP A 187 -2.66 -4.41 -28.23
N ASP A 188 -1.50 -5.07 -28.27
CA ASP A 188 -1.35 -6.35 -28.98
C ASP A 188 -1.84 -7.55 -28.16
N PHE A 189 -2.07 -7.41 -26.84
CA PHE A 189 -2.54 -8.49 -25.98
C PHE A 189 -4.06 -8.68 -26.10
N GLU A 190 -4.52 -9.93 -26.17
CA GLU A 190 -5.94 -10.22 -26.47
C GLU A 190 -6.87 -10.04 -25.26
N SER A 191 -6.41 -10.41 -24.06
CA SER A 191 -7.18 -10.36 -22.81
C SER A 191 -6.20 -10.30 -21.64
N CYS A 192 -5.66 -9.11 -21.38
CA CYS A 192 -4.67 -8.88 -20.35
C CYS A 192 -5.22 -7.90 -19.30
N GLN A 193 -5.26 -8.34 -18.04
CA GLN A 193 -5.49 -7.46 -16.90
C GLN A 193 -4.29 -6.52 -16.73
N LEU A 194 -4.52 -5.22 -16.62
CA LEU A 194 -3.50 -4.22 -16.29
C LEU A 194 -3.68 -3.73 -14.85
N ILE A 195 -2.62 -3.88 -14.04
CA ILE A 195 -2.57 -3.31 -12.69
C ILE A 195 -1.44 -2.29 -12.61
N LEU A 196 -1.79 -1.03 -12.36
CA LEU A 196 -0.85 0.03 -12.01
C LEU A 196 -0.74 0.12 -10.49
N ALA A 197 0.39 -0.28 -9.93
CA ALA A 197 0.62 -0.33 -8.49
C ALA A 197 1.63 0.73 -8.08
N CYS A 198 1.24 1.68 -7.22
CA CYS A 198 2.07 2.78 -6.77
C CYS A 198 1.97 3.01 -5.26
N HIS A 199 3.01 3.60 -4.67
CA HIS A 199 2.92 4.15 -3.32
C HIS A 199 2.39 5.58 -3.35
N ASP A 200 2.86 6.38 -4.31
CA ASP A 200 2.52 7.80 -4.44
C ASP A 200 1.72 8.06 -5.73
N GLY A 201 0.53 8.66 -5.58
CA GLY A 201 -0.30 9.15 -6.69
C GLY A 201 0.31 10.40 -7.33
N THR A 202 1.28 10.21 -8.23
CA THR A 202 1.92 11.31 -8.96
C THR A 202 1.17 11.62 -10.26
N GLU A 203 1.26 12.87 -10.74
CA GLU A 203 0.69 13.28 -12.05
C GLU A 203 1.11 12.35 -13.19
N ASP A 204 2.34 11.84 -13.14
CA ASP A 204 2.86 10.86 -14.10
C ASP A 204 2.10 9.53 -14.08
N VAL A 205 1.63 9.08 -12.91
CA VAL A 205 0.82 7.87 -12.76
C VAL A 205 -0.57 8.10 -13.36
N PHE A 206 -1.21 9.24 -13.09
CA PHE A 206 -2.53 9.55 -13.64
C PHE A 206 -2.51 9.71 -15.16
N ASN A 207 -1.58 10.52 -15.67
CA ASN A 207 -1.39 10.70 -17.11
C ASN A 207 -1.01 9.36 -17.78
N GLY A 208 -0.23 8.53 -17.10
CA GLY A 208 0.10 7.19 -17.56
C GLY A 208 -1.12 6.27 -17.58
N ALA A 209 -1.98 6.30 -16.56
CA ALA A 209 -3.19 5.50 -16.49
C ALA A 209 -4.18 5.85 -17.61
N GLU A 210 -4.41 7.15 -17.83
CA GLU A 210 -5.24 7.65 -18.93
C GLU A 210 -4.65 7.23 -20.29
N ALA A 211 -3.34 7.41 -20.49
CA ALA A 211 -2.68 7.07 -21.75
C ALA A 211 -2.61 5.56 -22.03
N LEU A 212 -2.60 4.73 -20.98
CA LEU A 212 -2.70 3.27 -21.09
C LEU A 212 -4.15 2.79 -21.19
N SER A 213 -5.11 3.72 -21.28
CA SER A 213 -6.55 3.44 -21.44
C SER A 213 -7.11 2.52 -20.35
N LEU A 214 -6.72 2.73 -19.08
CA LEU A 214 -7.44 2.10 -17.98
C LEU A 214 -8.92 2.46 -18.13
N ALA A 215 -9.77 1.44 -18.23
CA ALA A 215 -11.17 1.60 -18.51
C ALA A 215 -11.89 2.42 -17.42
N GLU A 216 -12.99 3.09 -17.77
CA GLU A 216 -13.78 3.89 -16.81
C GLU A 216 -14.36 3.04 -15.66
N ASP A 217 -14.48 1.72 -15.84
CA ASP A 217 -14.91 0.75 -14.84
C ASP A 217 -13.74 0.08 -14.09
N SER A 218 -12.49 0.52 -14.34
CA SER A 218 -11.31 0.05 -13.60
C SER A 218 -11.46 0.35 -12.11
N ILE A 219 -10.86 -0.51 -11.29
CA ILE A 219 -10.80 -0.29 -9.86
C ILE A 219 -9.79 0.83 -9.59
N MET A 220 -10.21 1.87 -8.87
CA MET A 220 -9.27 2.86 -8.32
C MET A 220 -9.35 2.79 -6.80
N ILE A 221 -8.21 2.53 -6.16
CA ILE A 221 -8.10 2.59 -4.70
C ILE A 221 -6.95 3.49 -4.28
N SER A 222 -7.24 4.32 -3.28
CA SER A 222 -6.25 5.13 -2.58
C SER A 222 -6.39 4.94 -1.10
N GLN A 223 -5.39 4.30 -0.49
CA GLN A 223 -5.27 4.30 0.96
C GLN A 223 -5.26 5.73 1.50
N ASP A 224 -4.55 6.64 0.82
CA ASP A 224 -4.42 8.03 1.24
C ASP A 224 -5.78 8.74 1.28
N TYR A 225 -6.58 8.63 0.22
CA TYR A 225 -7.93 9.22 0.19
C TYR A 225 -8.81 8.61 1.27
N ILE A 226 -8.86 7.28 1.33
CA ILE A 226 -9.78 6.57 2.21
C ILE A 226 -9.47 6.90 3.67
N ASN A 227 -8.20 6.87 4.08
CA ASN A 227 -7.82 7.16 5.46
C ASN A 227 -7.98 8.64 5.80
N LEU A 228 -7.68 9.52 4.86
CA LEU A 228 -7.90 10.96 5.02
C LEU A 228 -9.39 11.27 5.23
N HIS A 229 -10.30 10.65 4.48
CA HIS A 229 -11.74 10.91 4.62
C HIS A 229 -12.45 10.08 5.69
N ALA A 230 -11.83 8.98 6.16
CA ALA A 230 -12.35 8.19 7.29
C ALA A 230 -12.00 8.80 8.66
N ALA A 231 -10.97 9.65 8.72
CA ALA A 231 -10.52 10.29 9.94
C ALA A 231 -11.28 11.58 10.27
N GLU A 232 -11.45 11.86 11.56
CA GLU A 232 -11.86 13.16 12.06
C GLU A 232 -10.63 14.02 12.38
N HIS A 233 -10.57 15.22 11.81
CA HIS A 233 -9.38 16.06 11.89
C HIS A 233 -9.57 17.27 12.80
N TYR A 234 -8.70 17.38 13.81
CA TYR A 234 -8.66 18.48 14.74
C TYR A 234 -7.27 19.13 14.78
N TYR A 235 -7.23 20.41 15.11
CA TYR A 235 -6.00 21.14 15.36
C TYR A 235 -5.95 21.72 16.77
N LEU A 236 -4.76 21.81 17.35
CA LEU A 236 -4.52 22.39 18.67
C LEU A 236 -3.51 23.53 18.59
N MET A 237 -3.94 24.77 18.86
CA MET A 237 -3.05 25.93 19.02
C MET A 237 -2.78 26.26 20.49
N ASN A 238 -3.77 26.04 21.37
CA ASN A 238 -3.66 26.40 22.78
C ASN A 238 -2.84 25.36 23.55
N SER A 239 -1.57 25.67 23.81
CA SER A 239 -0.67 24.77 24.54
C SER A 239 -1.17 24.42 25.95
N ALA A 240 -2.04 25.22 26.57
CA ALA A 240 -2.62 24.92 27.88
C ALA A 240 -3.55 23.69 27.87
N LEU A 241 -4.07 23.29 26.70
CA LEU A 241 -4.92 22.10 26.56
C LEU A 241 -4.11 20.83 26.26
N THR A 242 -2.78 20.94 26.08
CA THR A 242 -1.92 19.78 25.74
C THR A 242 -2.00 18.70 26.81
N ASP A 243 -1.90 19.04 28.09
CA ASP A 243 -1.97 18.05 29.17
C ASP A 243 -3.34 17.35 29.22
N LYS A 244 -4.44 18.09 28.98
CA LYS A 244 -5.79 17.51 28.90
C LYS A 244 -5.91 16.53 27.73
N LEU A 245 -5.32 16.87 26.58
CA LEU A 245 -5.30 16.00 25.41
C LEU A 245 -4.50 14.72 25.67
N VAL A 246 -3.33 14.84 26.32
CA VAL A 246 -2.52 13.69 26.74
C VAL A 246 -3.29 12.82 27.73
N ASP A 247 -4.00 13.41 28.68
CA ASP A 247 -4.83 12.67 29.63
C ASP A 247 -5.95 11.89 28.92
N ARG A 248 -6.58 12.49 27.90
CA ARG A 248 -7.61 11.82 27.10
C ARG A 248 -7.05 10.63 26.31
N VAL A 249 -5.91 10.84 25.65
CA VAL A 249 -5.18 9.79 24.91
C VAL A 249 -4.83 8.62 25.83
N VAL A 250 -4.33 8.91 27.04
CA VAL A 250 -4.01 7.89 28.04
C VAL A 250 -5.25 7.11 28.46
N GLU A 251 -6.39 7.77 28.65
CA GLU A 251 -7.64 7.07 29.00
C GLU A 251 -8.11 6.15 27.87
N LEU A 252 -8.17 6.66 26.63
CA LEU A 252 -8.57 5.87 25.45
C LEU A 252 -7.63 4.69 25.22
N SER A 253 -6.34 4.87 25.51
CA SER A 253 -5.32 3.83 25.35
C SER A 253 -5.51 2.62 26.26
N LYS A 254 -6.35 2.70 27.30
CA LYS A 254 -6.61 1.55 28.20
C LYS A 254 -7.45 0.48 27.53
N GLU A 255 -8.30 0.87 26.59
CA GLU A 255 -9.24 -0.02 25.89
C GLU A 255 -8.91 -0.19 24.40
N ASN A 256 -8.18 0.77 23.83
CA ASN A 256 -7.82 0.80 22.41
C ASN A 256 -6.33 1.11 22.24
N VAL A 257 -5.84 1.08 21.01
CA VAL A 257 -4.52 1.62 20.68
C VAL A 257 -4.66 3.13 20.44
N ALA A 258 -3.76 3.92 21.02
CA ALA A 258 -3.65 5.35 20.74
C ALA A 258 -2.19 5.72 20.50
N VAL A 259 -1.97 6.73 19.65
CA VAL A 259 -0.64 7.12 19.19
C VAL A 259 -0.33 8.55 19.60
N LEU A 260 0.85 8.76 20.17
CA LEU A 260 1.39 10.06 20.54
C LEU A 260 2.70 10.31 19.78
N ILE A 261 2.67 11.24 18.84
CA ILE A 261 3.83 11.63 18.04
C ILE A 261 4.48 12.85 18.67
N CYS A 262 5.75 12.70 19.03
CA CYS A 262 6.56 13.71 19.70
C CYS A 262 7.52 14.38 18.71
N HIS A 263 8.08 15.51 19.11
CA HIS A 263 9.06 16.22 18.29
C HIS A 263 10.31 15.37 18.04
N ASP A 264 10.85 14.76 19.09
CA ASP A 264 12.09 14.00 19.03
C ASP A 264 12.13 12.81 20.01
N ALA A 265 13.25 12.08 19.98
CA ALA A 265 13.48 10.92 20.84
C ALA A 265 13.63 11.30 22.33
N THR A 266 14.09 12.52 22.63
CA THR A 266 14.24 13.00 24.01
C THR A 266 12.87 13.22 24.65
N GLU A 267 11.97 13.90 23.93
CA GLU A 267 10.59 14.09 24.35
C GLU A 267 9.84 12.76 24.46
N THR A 268 10.03 11.87 23.48
CA THR A 268 9.48 10.51 23.51
C THR A 268 9.85 9.77 24.79
N ASN A 269 11.14 9.76 25.16
CA ASN A 269 11.62 9.10 26.37
C ASN A 269 11.09 9.75 27.65
N ARG A 270 11.02 11.09 27.68
CA ARG A 270 10.48 11.83 28.82
C ARG A 270 8.99 11.49 29.05
N LEU A 271 8.18 11.49 27.99
CA LEU A 271 6.76 11.16 28.07
C LEU A 271 6.53 9.69 28.38
N LYS A 272 7.36 8.78 27.84
CA LYS A 272 7.35 7.37 28.21
C LYS A 272 7.47 7.18 29.73
N ILE A 273 8.48 7.78 30.35
CA ILE A 273 8.70 7.66 31.80
C ILE A 273 7.52 8.28 32.57
N LYS A 274 7.03 9.45 32.15
CA LYS A 274 5.91 10.15 32.80
C LYS A 274 4.60 9.33 32.77
N LEU A 275 4.37 8.58 31.69
CA LEU A 275 3.09 7.92 31.43
C LEU A 275 3.08 6.41 31.74
N ALA A 276 4.26 5.81 31.97
CA ALA A 276 4.40 4.37 32.23
C ALA A 276 3.61 3.87 33.46
N GLU A 277 3.36 4.72 34.45
CA GLU A 277 2.56 4.37 35.63
C GLU A 277 1.04 4.46 35.40
N ARG A 278 0.61 5.07 34.29
CA ARG A 278 -0.81 5.41 34.03
C ARG A 278 -1.47 4.52 32.97
N THR A 279 -0.67 3.98 32.05
CA THR A 279 -1.12 3.10 30.97
C THR A 279 0.04 2.25 30.47
N GLN A 280 -0.26 1.22 29.69
CA GLN A 280 0.77 0.44 29.01
C GLN A 280 1.36 1.29 27.88
N VAL A 281 2.66 1.58 27.99
CA VAL A 281 3.37 2.43 27.01
C VAL A 281 4.32 1.60 26.15
N TYR A 282 4.19 1.76 24.85
CA TYR A 282 5.04 1.15 23.84
C TYR A 282 5.89 2.21 23.14
N THR A 283 7.11 1.84 22.75
CA THR A 283 8.00 2.70 21.95
C THR A 283 8.48 1.96 20.71
N LEU A 284 8.54 2.65 19.58
CA LEU A 284 8.95 2.12 18.27
C LEU A 284 10.47 1.86 18.15
N THR A 285 11.07 1.18 19.13
CA THR A 285 12.47 0.74 19.04
C THR A 285 12.64 -0.63 18.38
N LYS A 286 11.58 -1.46 18.31
CA LYS A 286 11.58 -2.77 17.64
C LYS A 286 10.21 -3.07 17.02
N VAL A 287 10.16 -3.20 15.71
CA VAL A 287 8.95 -3.42 14.89
C VAL A 287 8.22 -4.72 15.25
N ALA A 288 8.97 -5.76 15.65
CA ALA A 288 8.42 -7.09 15.92
C ALA A 288 7.51 -7.19 17.17
N GLU A 289 7.55 -6.21 18.08
CA GLU A 289 6.77 -6.22 19.32
C GLU A 289 5.36 -5.59 19.16
N LEU A 290 5.07 -5.01 18.00
CA LEU A 290 3.82 -4.25 17.75
C LEU A 290 2.65 -5.14 17.29
N ASN A 291 2.97 -6.33 16.76
CA ASN A 291 2.02 -7.27 16.13
C ASN A 291 1.00 -7.93 17.09
N LEU A 292 1.00 -7.55 18.38
CA LEU A 292 0.15 -8.15 19.43
C LEU A 292 -0.50 -7.09 20.33
N ILE A 293 -0.37 -5.81 19.99
CA ILE A 293 -0.88 -4.73 20.83
C ILE A 293 -2.37 -4.56 20.54
N THR A 294 -3.23 -5.02 21.44
CA THR A 294 -4.69 -4.82 21.33
C THR A 294 -5.14 -3.52 21.99
N ASN A 295 -4.39 -3.03 22.97
CA ASN A 295 -4.57 -1.72 23.60
C ASN A 295 -3.22 -1.17 24.10
N GLY A 296 -3.18 0.12 24.39
CA GLY A 296 -2.03 0.81 24.96
C GLY A 296 -1.62 2.06 24.18
N LEU A 297 -0.67 2.78 24.75
CA LEU A 297 -0.19 4.05 24.22
C LEU A 297 1.13 3.84 23.48
N LEU A 298 1.10 4.04 22.17
CA LEU A 298 2.30 4.09 21.34
C LEU A 298 2.89 5.50 21.35
N ILE A 299 4.14 5.66 21.79
CA ILE A 299 4.85 6.94 21.76
C ILE A 299 6.03 6.86 20.79
N THR A 300 6.09 7.80 19.86
CA THR A 300 7.08 7.82 18.78
C THR A 300 7.55 9.23 18.43
N PRO A 301 8.81 9.42 18.00
CA PRO A 301 9.21 10.68 17.39
C PRO A 301 8.64 10.78 15.95
N GLN A 302 8.51 12.02 15.47
CA GLN A 302 8.03 12.32 14.10
C GLN A 302 8.88 11.67 13.00
N VAL A 303 10.17 11.43 13.23
CA VAL A 303 11.10 10.84 12.24
C VAL A 303 10.87 9.32 12.06
N ILE A 304 10.16 8.66 12.99
CA ILE A 304 9.95 7.20 13.02
C ILE A 304 8.51 6.82 12.61
N SER A 305 7.67 7.79 12.21
CA SER A 305 6.28 7.49 11.87
C SER A 305 6.11 6.56 10.66
N THR A 306 7.17 6.30 9.89
CA THR A 306 7.17 5.45 8.68
C THR A 306 7.35 3.95 8.93
N ILE A 307 7.25 3.45 10.17
CA ILE A 307 7.76 2.09 10.52
C ILE A 307 6.66 1.03 10.77
N LEU A 308 5.39 1.42 10.83
CA LEU A 308 4.29 0.47 10.95
C LEU A 308 3.81 0.03 9.56
N ASP A 309 4.69 -0.67 8.84
CA ASP A 309 4.29 -1.31 7.60
C ASP A 309 3.36 -2.51 7.89
N SER A 310 2.06 -2.24 7.96
CA SER A 310 1.01 -3.13 7.46
C SER A 310 0.84 -4.47 8.18
N LYS A 311 0.93 -4.51 9.52
CA LYS A 311 0.57 -5.73 10.31
C LYS A 311 -0.25 -5.37 11.54
N PRO A 312 -1.15 -6.28 11.98
CA PRO A 312 -2.28 -5.93 12.83
C PRO A 312 -1.80 -5.46 14.20
N HIS A 313 -1.80 -4.15 14.40
CA HIS A 313 -2.04 -3.57 15.69
C HIS A 313 -3.56 -3.54 15.91
N GLY A 314 -3.99 -3.50 17.16
CA GLY A 314 -5.37 -3.19 17.50
C GLY A 314 -5.79 -1.86 16.87
N LYS A 315 -7.10 -1.72 16.69
CA LYS A 315 -7.75 -0.52 16.15
C LYS A 315 -7.16 0.76 16.78
N VAL A 316 -6.60 1.64 15.96
CA VAL A 316 -6.04 2.93 16.41
C VAL A 316 -7.15 3.95 16.46
N CYS A 317 -7.68 4.18 17.66
CA CYS A 317 -8.79 5.11 17.86
C CYS A 317 -8.38 6.59 17.75
N MET A 318 -7.12 6.90 18.03
CA MET A 318 -6.65 8.29 18.11
C MET A 318 -5.16 8.44 17.81
N ILE A 319 -4.82 9.45 16.99
CA ILE A 319 -3.46 9.88 16.69
C ILE A 319 -3.30 11.33 17.14
N VAL A 320 -2.33 11.60 18.01
CA VAL A 320 -2.04 12.95 18.48
C VAL A 320 -0.63 13.34 18.09
N ASN A 321 -0.51 14.30 17.17
CA ASN A 321 0.76 14.87 16.77
C ASN A 321 1.09 16.11 17.60
N LEU A 322 1.98 15.96 18.58
CA LEU A 322 2.45 17.03 19.46
C LEU A 322 3.72 17.71 18.95
N SER A 323 4.30 17.29 17.82
CA SER A 323 5.61 17.78 17.37
C SER A 323 5.63 19.30 17.16
N GLY A 324 4.47 19.89 16.85
CA GLY A 324 4.32 21.33 16.61
C GLY A 324 5.00 21.82 15.33
N VAL A 325 5.57 20.90 14.54
CA VAL A 325 6.23 21.18 13.27
C VAL A 325 5.19 21.17 12.16
N VAL A 326 5.27 22.14 11.26
CA VAL A 326 4.45 22.14 10.04
C VAL A 326 4.68 20.82 9.31
N THR A 327 3.64 20.01 9.18
CA THR A 327 3.71 18.69 8.56
C THR A 327 3.31 18.86 7.09
N PRO A 328 4.22 18.59 6.13
CA PRO A 328 3.85 18.59 4.72
C PRO A 328 2.76 17.56 4.42
N PRO A 329 1.93 17.76 3.38
CA PRO A 329 0.84 16.85 3.02
C PRO A 329 1.26 15.38 2.91
N ASP A 330 2.35 15.08 2.19
CA ASP A 330 2.87 13.71 2.08
C ASP A 330 3.18 13.07 3.43
N ARG A 331 3.84 13.81 4.33
CA ARG A 331 4.18 13.32 5.67
C ARG A 331 2.94 13.09 6.54
N TYR A 332 1.89 13.86 6.29
CA TYR A 332 0.61 13.68 6.97
C TYR A 332 -0.08 12.40 6.48
N LEU A 333 -0.10 12.16 5.17
CA LEU A 333 -0.65 10.94 4.57
C LEU A 333 0.15 9.69 4.98
N GLU A 334 1.48 9.75 4.96
CA GLU A 334 2.36 8.70 5.48
C GLU A 334 2.04 8.38 6.95
N MET A 335 1.80 9.41 7.77
CA MET A 335 1.41 9.23 9.17
C MET A 335 0.08 8.49 9.28
N LEU A 336 -0.95 8.90 8.54
CA LEU A 336 -2.24 8.19 8.56
C LEU A 336 -2.08 6.74 8.11
N ALA A 337 -1.37 6.52 6.99
CA ALA A 337 -1.15 5.20 6.42
C ALA A 337 -0.35 4.25 7.33
N SER A 338 0.49 4.80 8.21
CA SER A 338 1.28 4.01 9.15
C SER A 338 0.49 3.59 10.38
N TYR A 339 -0.53 4.34 10.78
CA TYR A 339 -1.26 4.07 12.03
C TYR A 339 -2.70 3.60 11.82
N MET A 340 -3.27 3.81 10.65
CA MET A 340 -4.65 3.45 10.35
C MET A 340 -4.69 2.29 9.37
N ASP A 341 -5.48 1.28 9.68
CA ASP A 341 -5.93 0.36 8.63
C ASP A 341 -6.85 1.10 7.65
N ILE A 342 -6.96 0.58 6.43
CA ILE A 342 -7.67 1.27 5.36
C ILE A 342 -9.15 1.41 5.72
N GLY A 343 -9.66 2.65 5.71
CA GLY A 343 -11.07 2.97 5.99
C GLY A 343 -11.44 2.88 7.47
N GLU A 344 -10.47 2.70 8.34
CA GLU A 344 -10.68 2.72 9.78
C GLU A 344 -11.02 4.13 10.27
N LYS A 345 -12.03 4.26 11.14
CA LYS A 345 -12.32 5.54 11.79
C LYS A 345 -11.28 5.85 12.86
N CYS A 346 -10.67 7.03 12.77
CA CYS A 346 -9.67 7.52 13.71
C CYS A 346 -9.87 9.01 14.00
N THR A 347 -9.59 9.45 15.23
CA THR A 347 -9.49 10.89 15.55
C THR A 347 -8.04 11.34 15.45
N VAL A 348 -7.75 12.37 14.65
CA VAL A 348 -6.42 12.93 14.48
C VAL A 348 -6.36 14.34 15.03
N VAL A 349 -5.50 14.58 16.02
CA VAL A 349 -5.30 15.92 16.60
C VAL A 349 -3.87 16.39 16.35
N SER A 350 -3.73 17.46 15.57
CA SER A 350 -2.42 18.03 15.21
C SER A 350 -2.16 19.33 15.95
N LYS A 351 -1.10 19.37 16.76
CA LYS A 351 -0.61 20.62 17.36
C LYS A 351 0.04 21.49 16.29
N VAL A 352 -0.42 22.72 16.15
CA VAL A 352 0.08 23.67 15.15
C VAL A 352 0.37 25.03 15.78
N GLY A 353 1.39 25.71 15.26
CA GLY A 353 1.70 27.09 15.68
C GLY A 353 0.71 28.11 15.11
N THR A 354 0.18 27.85 13.91
CA THR A 354 -0.78 28.70 13.21
C THR A 354 -1.75 27.83 12.40
N ARG A 355 -2.95 28.35 12.10
CA ARG A 355 -3.91 27.68 11.23
C ARG A 355 -3.38 27.50 9.79
N ASP A 356 -2.60 28.47 9.31
CA ASP A 356 -2.02 28.43 7.96
C ASP A 356 -1.11 27.21 7.73
N ALA A 357 -0.58 26.59 8.80
CA ALA A 357 0.20 25.36 8.71
C ALA A 357 -0.59 24.16 8.17
N LEU A 358 -1.92 24.22 8.19
CA LEU A 358 -2.82 23.15 7.74
C LEU A 358 -3.32 23.36 6.31
N LYS A 359 -3.13 24.54 5.73
CA LYS A 359 -3.76 24.92 4.46
C LYS A 359 -3.43 23.95 3.33
N SER A 360 -2.18 23.53 3.21
CA SER A 360 -1.75 22.58 2.17
C SER A 360 -2.34 21.17 2.35
N ILE A 361 -2.75 20.81 3.58
CA ILE A 361 -3.45 19.55 3.86
C ILE A 361 -4.96 19.73 3.58
N GLU A 362 -5.54 20.88 3.94
CA GLU A 362 -6.94 21.20 3.62
C GLU A 362 -7.21 21.26 2.11
N GLU A 363 -6.20 21.64 1.32
CA GLU A 363 -6.22 21.57 -0.16
C GLU A 363 -6.43 20.14 -0.70
N LEU A 364 -6.24 19.10 0.13
CA LEU A 364 -6.54 17.70 -0.20
C LEU A 364 -8.02 17.33 0.03
N GLY A 365 -8.88 18.28 0.42
CA GLY A 365 -10.32 18.04 0.54
C GLY A 365 -10.84 17.76 1.95
N VAL A 366 -10.03 18.02 2.99
CA VAL A 366 -10.45 17.89 4.40
C VAL A 366 -10.53 19.23 5.11
N THR A 367 -11.30 19.27 6.20
CA THR A 367 -11.40 20.46 7.06
C THR A 367 -10.96 20.11 8.47
N PHE A 368 -10.09 20.95 9.06
CA PHE A 368 -9.69 20.79 10.45
C PHE A 368 -10.58 21.61 11.39
N GLN A 369 -11.06 20.96 12.46
CA GLN A 369 -11.80 21.62 13.53
C GLN A 369 -10.87 22.03 14.67
N GLU A 370 -11.18 23.10 15.38
CA GLU A 370 -10.38 23.48 16.55
C GLU A 370 -10.65 22.53 17.72
N PHE A 371 -9.60 21.98 18.30
CA PHE A 371 -9.69 21.26 19.56
C PHE A 371 -9.84 22.25 20.71
N THR A 372 -10.98 22.19 21.40
CA THR A 372 -11.35 23.08 22.50
C THR A 372 -11.62 22.28 23.77
N ALA A 373 -11.78 22.97 24.91
CA ALA A 373 -12.11 22.30 26.16
C ALA A 373 -13.46 21.57 26.13
N SER A 374 -14.37 21.95 25.24
CA SER A 374 -15.70 21.35 25.04
C SER A 374 -15.75 20.31 23.92
N THR A 375 -14.64 20.04 23.22
CA THR A 375 -14.62 19.00 22.20
C THR A 375 -14.87 17.64 22.86
N GLU A 376 -15.97 16.98 22.47
CA GLU A 376 -16.27 15.61 22.86
C GLU A 376 -15.51 14.68 21.90
N LEU A 377 -14.64 13.85 22.47
CA LEU A 377 -13.84 12.83 21.78
C LEU A 377 -14.13 11.47 22.38
#